data_AF-A0A960WQU9-F1
#
_entry.id   AF-A0A960WQU9-F1
#
_cell.length_a   1.000
_cell.length_b   1.000
_cell.length_c   1.000
_cell.angle_alpha   90.00
_cell.angle_beta   90.00
_cell.angle_gamma   90.00
#
_symmetry.space_group_name_H-M   'P 1'
#
loop_
_entity.id
_entity.type
_entity.pdbx_description
1 polymer ?
#
loop_
_entity_poly.entity_id
_entity_poly.type
_entity_poly.pdbx_seq_one_letter_code
_entity_poly.pdbx_strand_id
1 'polypeptide(L)'
;MVKPTRAIISPLQYNTERFELLKGSHDYQVEIGGRMADLSLQLYLNLNHHYRLFAYCRCGSAKGMTFSLNFTTEKDLKGVIGLEQKIQFTEGRGEDREKARQIRQAKKRIMADILLRSGFEVTDNDEVNLGTYSARRKAFLDTTPETFLGQFVGVALLKGHLQGNKGYQFACLPRFDDSF
;
A
#
# COMPACT_ATOMS: atom_id res chain seq x y z
N MET A 1 -17.36 3.31 -3.11
CA MET A 1 -16.17 2.75 -2.43
C MET A 1 -16.29 1.23 -2.47
N VAL A 2 -15.36 0.52 -3.09
CA VAL A 2 -15.37 -0.96 -3.11
C VAL A 2 -15.11 -1.44 -1.69
N LYS A 3 -15.90 -2.39 -1.18
CA LYS A 3 -15.70 -2.96 0.17
C LYS A 3 -14.88 -4.25 0.06
N PRO A 4 -13.67 -4.29 0.64
CA PRO A 4 -12.93 -5.55 0.75
C PRO A 4 -13.70 -6.52 1.64
N THR A 5 -13.77 -7.78 1.22
CA THR A 5 -14.36 -8.86 2.02
C THR A 5 -13.25 -9.79 2.47
N ARG A 6 -13.24 -10.17 3.76
CA ARG A 6 -12.24 -11.14 4.25
C ARG A 6 -12.42 -12.48 3.53
N ALA A 7 -11.32 -13.10 3.11
CA ALA A 7 -11.34 -14.37 2.40
C ALA A 7 -10.13 -15.23 2.78
N ILE A 8 -10.30 -16.55 2.76
CA ILE A 8 -9.17 -17.48 2.81
C ILE A 8 -8.66 -17.60 1.37
N ILE A 9 -7.48 -17.06 1.11
CA ILE A 9 -6.87 -17.07 -0.23
C ILE A 9 -5.71 -18.07 -0.26
N SER A 10 -5.49 -18.73 -1.42
CA SER A 10 -4.28 -19.53 -1.61
C SER A 10 -3.04 -18.65 -1.42
N PRO A 11 -1.93 -19.18 -0.87
CA PRO A 11 -0.77 -18.39 -0.48
C PRO A 11 -0.35 -17.42 -1.57
N LEU A 12 -0.40 -16.12 -1.24
CA LEU A 12 -0.10 -15.07 -2.19
C LEU A 12 1.40 -14.76 -2.17
N GLN A 13 2.05 -14.99 -1.02
CA GLN A 13 3.49 -14.90 -0.82
C GLN A 13 3.91 -15.64 0.47
N TYR A 14 4.54 -14.94 1.44
CA TYR A 14 5.05 -15.50 2.69
C TYR A 14 4.00 -15.57 3.81
N ASN A 15 2.69 -15.49 3.50
CA ASN A 15 1.61 -15.46 4.50
C ASN A 15 1.44 -16.76 5.32
N THR A 16 2.20 -17.79 5.00
CA THR A 16 2.28 -19.04 5.76
C THR A 16 3.62 -19.19 6.50
N GLU A 17 4.52 -18.22 6.36
CA GLU A 17 5.86 -18.29 6.94
C GLU A 17 5.87 -17.83 8.41
N ARG A 18 6.71 -18.48 9.23
CA ARG A 18 6.77 -18.23 10.69
C ARG A 18 7.16 -16.80 11.09
N PHE A 19 7.80 -16.07 10.18
CA PHE A 19 8.29 -14.70 10.41
C PHE A 19 7.27 -13.64 9.99
N GLU A 20 6.17 -14.04 9.36
CA GLU A 20 4.99 -13.23 9.13
C GLU A 20 4.05 -13.38 10.33
N LEU A 21 3.68 -12.26 10.94
CA LEU A 21 3.07 -12.23 12.27
C LEU A 21 1.55 -12.24 12.25
N LEU A 22 0.91 -11.86 11.13
CA LEU A 22 -0.55 -11.82 10.99
C LEU A 22 -1.14 -13.19 10.62
N LYS A 23 -0.34 -14.12 10.09
CA LYS A 23 -0.70 -15.49 9.73
C LYS A 23 -1.98 -15.56 8.87
N GLY A 24 -2.08 -14.69 7.87
CA GLY A 24 -3.23 -14.61 6.96
C GLY A 24 -4.53 -14.05 7.56
N SER A 25 -4.49 -13.45 8.77
CA SER A 25 -5.68 -12.85 9.40
C SER A 25 -6.25 -11.63 8.66
N HIS A 26 -5.47 -11.06 7.74
CA HIS A 26 -5.82 -9.89 6.94
C HIS A 26 -5.69 -10.18 5.43
N ASP A 27 -6.34 -11.25 5.02
CA ASP A 27 -6.53 -11.60 3.61
C ASP A 27 -7.93 -11.15 3.15
N TYR A 28 -7.96 -10.47 2.01
CA TYR A 28 -9.15 -9.84 1.44
C TYR A 28 -9.33 -10.18 -0.03
N GLN A 29 -10.57 -10.17 -0.46
CA GLN A 29 -10.96 -10.17 -1.86
C GLN A 29 -11.72 -8.90 -2.20
N VAL A 30 -11.38 -8.33 -3.35
CA VAL A 30 -11.90 -7.04 -3.82
C VAL A 30 -12.22 -7.16 -5.31
N GLU A 31 -13.46 -6.87 -5.69
CA GLU A 31 -13.85 -6.80 -7.10
C GLU A 31 -13.50 -5.42 -7.68
N ILE A 32 -12.66 -5.38 -8.70
CA ILE A 32 -12.19 -4.16 -9.35
C ILE A 32 -12.31 -4.33 -10.86
N GLY A 33 -13.21 -3.55 -11.49
CA GLY A 33 -13.39 -3.56 -12.95
C GLY A 33 -13.80 -4.93 -13.49
N GLY A 34 -14.64 -5.67 -12.75
CA GLY A 34 -15.08 -7.03 -13.11
C GLY A 34 -14.01 -8.11 -12.90
N ARG A 35 -12.91 -7.79 -12.20
CA ARG A 35 -11.87 -8.76 -11.83
C ARG A 35 -11.76 -8.87 -10.32
N MET A 36 -11.51 -10.09 -9.86
CA MET A 36 -11.24 -10.36 -8.45
C MET A 36 -9.75 -10.18 -8.16
N ALA A 37 -9.44 -9.22 -7.29
CA ALA A 37 -8.12 -9.02 -6.73
C ALA A 37 -8.06 -9.61 -5.32
N ASP A 38 -7.18 -10.59 -5.12
CA ASP A 38 -6.79 -11.07 -3.81
C ASP A 38 -5.75 -10.10 -3.22
N LEU A 39 -5.92 -9.69 -1.97
CA LEU A 39 -5.01 -8.81 -1.24
C LEU A 39 -4.64 -9.46 0.09
N SER A 40 -3.35 -9.56 0.38
CA SER A 40 -2.84 -10.11 1.64
C SER A 40 -2.02 -9.05 2.37
N LEU A 41 -2.40 -8.72 3.60
CA LEU A 41 -1.59 -7.88 4.47
C LEU A 41 -0.72 -8.74 5.36
N GLN A 42 0.58 -8.43 5.38
CA GLN A 42 1.58 -9.29 5.99
C GLN A 42 2.55 -8.43 6.81
N LEU A 43 2.68 -8.72 8.11
CA LEU A 43 3.53 -7.98 9.05
C LEU A 43 4.81 -8.77 9.32
N TYR A 44 5.95 -8.12 9.07
CA TYR A 44 7.27 -8.74 9.20
C TYR A 44 8.09 -8.03 10.23
N LEU A 45 8.87 -8.79 10.99
CA LEU A 45 10.03 -8.31 11.72
C LEU A 45 11.28 -8.63 10.90
N ASN A 46 11.98 -7.61 10.41
CA ASN A 46 13.21 -7.84 9.64
C ASN A 46 14.40 -8.17 10.57
N LEU A 47 15.54 -8.55 9.96
CA LEU A 47 16.76 -8.89 10.68
C LEU A 47 17.35 -7.74 11.51
N ASN A 48 16.97 -6.51 11.20
CA ASN A 48 17.37 -5.30 11.94
C ASN A 48 16.33 -4.91 13.01
N HIS A 49 15.42 -5.81 13.37
CA HIS A 49 14.36 -5.60 14.36
C HIS A 49 13.36 -4.48 14.03
N HIS A 50 13.18 -4.18 12.74
CA HIS A 50 12.17 -3.24 12.27
C HIS A 50 10.91 -3.94 11.82
N TYR A 51 9.76 -3.42 12.24
CA TYR A 51 8.46 -3.90 11.82
C TYR A 51 8.05 -3.23 10.51
N ARG A 52 7.57 -4.03 9.56
CA ARG A 52 7.04 -3.54 8.28
C ARG A 52 5.79 -4.29 7.88
N LEU A 53 4.74 -3.53 7.58
CA LEU A 53 3.51 -4.05 7.01
C LEU A 53 3.58 -3.98 5.49
N PHE A 54 3.28 -5.08 4.81
CA PHE A 54 3.23 -5.16 3.36
C PHE A 54 1.82 -5.48 2.89
N ALA A 55 1.48 -4.97 1.70
CA ALA A 55 0.33 -5.39 0.93
C ALA A 55 0.81 -6.13 -0.33
N TYR A 56 0.43 -7.39 -0.45
CA TYR A 56 0.64 -8.19 -1.65
C TYR A 56 -0.68 -8.39 -2.37
N CYS A 57 -0.67 -8.32 -3.70
CA CYS A 57 -1.86 -8.48 -4.52
C CYS A 57 -1.65 -9.57 -5.58
N ARG A 58 -2.70 -10.33 -5.87
CA ARG A 58 -2.81 -11.23 -7.01
C ARG A 58 -4.13 -10.96 -7.73
N CYS A 59 -4.08 -10.82 -9.05
CA CYS A 59 -5.28 -10.69 -9.89
C CYS A 59 -5.01 -11.37 -11.23
N GLY A 60 -5.70 -12.49 -11.48
CA GLY A 60 -5.36 -13.38 -12.59
C GLY A 60 -3.93 -13.91 -12.47
N SER A 61 -3.13 -13.75 -13.52
CA SER A 61 -1.71 -14.14 -13.55
C SER A 61 -0.76 -13.10 -12.94
N ALA A 62 -1.22 -11.86 -12.74
CA ALA A 62 -0.40 -10.80 -12.18
C ALA A 62 -0.31 -10.94 -10.65
N LYS A 63 0.91 -10.79 -10.11
CA LYS A 63 1.15 -10.85 -8.66
C LYS A 63 2.27 -9.93 -8.21
N GLY A 64 2.23 -9.51 -6.94
CA GLY A 64 3.36 -8.89 -6.26
C GLY A 64 2.95 -7.82 -5.26
N MET A 65 3.95 -7.21 -4.63
CA MET A 65 3.76 -6.13 -3.65
C MET A 65 3.17 -4.88 -4.32
N THR A 66 2.19 -4.27 -3.68
CA THR A 66 1.61 -2.99 -4.09
C THR A 66 2.06 -1.85 -3.19
N PHE A 67 2.08 -2.07 -1.87
CA PHE A 67 2.40 -1.04 -0.89
C PHE A 67 3.06 -1.63 0.37
N SER A 68 3.72 -0.78 1.14
CA SER A 68 4.31 -1.16 2.42
C SER A 68 4.39 0.06 3.32
N LEU A 69 4.35 -0.15 4.63
CA LEU A 69 4.57 0.87 5.64
C LEU A 69 5.56 0.35 6.68
N ASN A 70 6.56 1.17 7.01
CA ASN A 70 7.45 0.90 8.13
C ASN A 70 6.79 1.38 9.43
N PHE A 71 6.79 0.55 10.46
CA PHE A 71 6.30 0.91 11.80
C PHE A 71 7.42 1.32 12.75
N THR A 72 8.65 1.28 12.31
CA THR A 72 9.80 1.77 13.07
C THR A 72 10.57 2.68 12.14
N THR A 73 10.63 3.96 12.48
CA THR A 73 11.32 4.97 11.67
C THR A 73 12.29 5.77 12.53
N GLU A 74 13.28 6.40 11.91
CA GLU A 74 14.14 7.36 12.62
C GLU A 74 13.36 8.56 13.18
N LYS A 75 12.12 8.78 12.70
CA LYS A 75 11.19 9.80 13.19
C LYS A 75 10.44 9.39 14.47
N ASP A 76 10.74 8.23 15.08
CA ASP A 76 10.08 7.75 16.30
C ASP A 76 10.37 8.70 17.48
N LEU A 77 9.46 9.64 17.73
CA LEU A 77 9.59 10.64 18.79
C LEU A 77 9.14 10.06 20.12
N LYS A 78 10.09 9.65 20.96
CA LYS A 78 9.85 9.30 22.38
C LYS A 78 8.76 8.22 22.60
N GLY A 79 8.59 7.29 21.66
CA GLY A 79 7.59 6.22 21.72
C GLY A 79 6.24 6.58 21.08
N VAL A 80 6.23 7.59 20.22
CA VAL A 80 5.17 7.90 19.26
C VAL A 80 5.69 7.57 17.87
N ILE A 81 4.91 6.81 17.12
CA ILE A 81 5.24 6.30 15.78
C ILE A 81 4.26 6.93 14.80
N GLY A 82 4.78 7.71 13.85
CA GLY A 82 3.99 8.21 12.72
C GLY A 82 3.76 7.10 11.71
N LEU A 83 2.51 6.91 11.29
CA LEU A 83 2.13 5.91 10.29
C LEU A 83 2.14 6.57 8.90
N GLU A 84 3.32 7.05 8.51
CA GLU A 84 3.54 7.81 7.29
C GLU A 84 4.32 7.00 6.26
N GLN A 85 3.96 7.12 4.98
CA GLN A 85 4.72 6.50 3.90
C GLN A 85 4.84 7.42 2.70
N LYS A 86 6.08 7.63 2.26
CA LYS A 86 6.37 8.34 1.03
C LYS A 86 5.80 7.62 -0.18
N ILE A 87 5.05 8.34 -1.02
CA ILE A 87 4.53 7.86 -2.29
C ILE A 87 5.70 7.77 -3.28
N GLN A 88 6.04 6.54 -3.67
CA GLN A 88 7.14 6.27 -4.60
C GLN A 88 6.76 5.23 -5.65
N PHE A 89 7.26 5.45 -6.86
CA PHE A 89 7.10 4.56 -8.01
C PHE A 89 8.48 4.20 -8.57
N THR A 90 8.62 2.95 -9.00
CA THR A 90 9.85 2.43 -9.61
C THR A 90 9.57 2.17 -11.09
N GLU A 91 9.63 3.20 -11.91
CA GLU A 91 9.66 3.07 -13.38
C GLU A 91 11.11 3.08 -13.86
N GLY A 92 11.41 2.36 -14.94
CA GLY A 92 12.71 2.47 -15.60
C GLY A 92 13.34 1.16 -16.07
N ARG A 93 12.59 0.34 -16.82
CA ARG A 93 13.20 -0.68 -17.67
C ARG A 93 13.34 -0.12 -19.09
N GLY A 94 14.18 0.91 -19.24
CA GLY A 94 14.40 1.58 -20.52
C GLY A 94 15.60 2.53 -20.45
N GLU A 95 16.15 2.89 -21.61
CA GLU A 95 17.35 3.72 -21.71
C GLU A 95 17.06 5.21 -21.39
N ASP A 96 15.82 5.66 -21.58
CA ASP A 96 15.42 7.05 -21.32
C ASP A 96 15.09 7.30 -19.83
N ARG A 97 16.13 7.68 -19.09
CA ARG A 97 16.02 8.01 -17.66
C ARG A 97 15.15 9.24 -17.39
N GLU A 98 15.11 10.20 -18.31
CA GLU A 98 14.37 11.45 -18.10
C GLU A 98 12.87 11.22 -18.28
N LYS A 99 12.47 10.50 -19.33
CA LYS A 99 11.10 10.06 -19.51
C LYS A 99 10.61 9.21 -18.33
N ALA A 100 11.42 8.26 -17.87
CA ALA A 100 11.09 7.47 -16.68
C ALA A 100 10.91 8.35 -15.42
N ARG A 101 11.73 9.40 -15.26
CA ARG A 101 11.59 10.38 -14.17
C ARG A 101 10.27 11.14 -14.27
N GLN A 102 9.91 11.62 -15.45
CA GLN A 102 8.67 12.36 -15.68
C GLN A 102 7.44 11.50 -15.39
N ILE A 103 7.43 10.24 -15.83
CA ILE A 103 6.34 9.29 -15.53
C ILE A 103 6.20 9.05 -14.03
N ARG A 104 7.32 8.83 -13.30
CA ARG A 104 7.29 8.67 -11.83
C ARG A 104 6.67 9.89 -11.15
N GLN A 105 7.03 11.10 -11.59
CA GLN A 105 6.48 12.34 -11.04
C GLN A 105 5.00 12.51 -11.37
N ALA A 106 4.57 12.16 -12.58
CA ALA A 106 3.16 12.20 -12.98
C ALA A 106 2.32 11.23 -12.13
N LYS A 107 2.76 9.97 -11.99
CA LYS A 107 2.11 8.97 -11.12
C LYS A 107 2.00 9.44 -9.67
N LYS A 108 3.08 10.03 -9.14
CA LYS A 108 3.12 10.56 -7.77
C LYS A 108 2.09 11.67 -7.57
N ARG A 109 2.08 12.68 -8.45
CA ARG A 109 1.12 13.80 -8.40
C ARG A 109 -0.33 13.33 -8.53
N ILE A 110 -0.60 12.43 -9.47
CA ILE A 110 -1.95 11.88 -9.66
C ILE A 110 -2.40 11.06 -8.45
N MET A 111 -1.51 10.24 -7.87
CA MET A 111 -1.82 9.50 -6.66
C MET A 111 -2.15 10.44 -5.49
N ALA A 112 -1.32 11.49 -5.29
CA ALA A 112 -1.55 12.48 -4.24
C ALA A 112 -2.89 13.21 -4.42
N ASP A 113 -3.22 13.68 -5.63
CA ASP A 113 -4.50 14.33 -5.92
C ASP A 113 -5.70 13.41 -5.66
N ILE A 114 -5.64 12.14 -6.08
CA ILE A 114 -6.70 11.17 -5.82
C ILE A 114 -6.87 10.92 -4.31
N LEU A 115 -5.76 10.78 -3.57
CA LEU A 115 -5.78 10.59 -2.12
C LEU A 115 -6.40 11.80 -1.40
N LEU A 116 -5.96 13.02 -1.73
CA LEU A 116 -6.52 14.26 -1.16
C LEU A 116 -8.02 14.37 -1.43
N ARG A 117 -8.47 14.13 -2.66
CA ARG A 117 -9.90 14.11 -3.03
C ARG A 117 -10.70 13.01 -2.32
N SER A 118 -10.03 11.94 -1.90
CA SER A 118 -10.62 10.83 -1.16
C SER A 118 -10.59 11.05 0.36
N GLY A 119 -10.16 12.23 0.83
CA GLY A 119 -10.12 12.60 2.25
C GLY A 119 -8.90 12.07 3.01
N PHE A 120 -7.85 11.65 2.31
CA PHE A 120 -6.58 11.31 2.94
C PHE A 120 -5.74 12.56 3.15
N GLU A 121 -4.91 12.52 4.18
CA GLU A 121 -3.88 13.52 4.40
C GLU A 121 -2.60 13.13 3.64
N VAL A 122 -2.13 14.04 2.79
CA VAL A 122 -0.86 13.91 2.06
C VAL A 122 -0.02 15.14 2.37
N THR A 123 1.20 14.93 2.86
CA THR A 123 2.12 16.03 3.22
C THR A 123 2.76 16.66 1.99
N ASP A 124 3.37 17.83 2.15
CA ASP A 124 4.14 18.53 1.09
C ASP A 124 5.34 17.70 0.57
N ASN A 125 5.77 16.68 1.34
CA ASN A 125 6.83 15.75 0.95
C ASN A 125 6.31 14.52 0.18
N ASP A 126 5.02 14.53 -0.18
CA ASP A 126 4.25 13.45 -0.79
C ASP A 126 4.27 12.17 0.07
N GLU A 127 4.09 12.35 1.38
CA GLU A 127 3.89 11.24 2.32
C GLU A 127 2.40 11.13 2.63
N VAL A 128 1.82 9.93 2.48
CA VAL A 128 0.47 9.68 2.97
C VAL A 128 0.53 9.44 4.47
N ASN A 129 -0.29 10.16 5.24
CA ASN A 129 -0.43 10.01 6.67
C ASN A 129 -1.65 9.11 6.98
N LEU A 130 -1.42 8.03 7.71
CA LEU A 130 -2.45 7.05 8.12
C LEU A 130 -2.75 7.13 9.62
N GLY A 131 -2.21 8.13 10.31
CA GLY A 131 -2.36 8.40 11.74
C GLY A 131 -1.09 8.13 12.52
N THR A 132 -1.26 7.98 13.83
CA THR A 132 -0.18 7.94 14.82
C THR A 132 -0.46 6.85 15.85
N TYR A 133 0.58 6.09 16.20
CA TYR A 133 0.53 5.05 17.22
C TYR A 133 1.44 5.38 18.41
N SER A 134 0.94 5.23 19.63
CA SER A 134 1.75 5.34 20.84
C SER A 134 2.21 3.96 21.31
N ALA A 135 3.51 3.69 21.24
CA ALA A 135 4.11 2.48 21.81
C ALA A 135 3.96 2.42 23.34
N ARG A 136 3.94 3.59 24.02
CA ARG A 136 3.74 3.66 25.47
C ARG A 136 2.31 3.29 25.87
N ARG A 137 1.31 3.86 25.19
CA ARG A 137 -0.11 3.59 25.46
C ARG A 137 -0.62 2.32 24.80
N LYS A 138 0.16 1.76 23.86
CA LYS A 138 -0.21 0.63 22.99
C LYS A 138 -1.55 0.87 22.26
N ALA A 139 -1.71 2.09 21.74
CA ALA A 139 -2.96 2.54 21.14
C ALA A 139 -2.70 3.54 20.00
N PHE A 140 -3.61 3.55 19.03
CA PHE A 140 -3.72 4.63 18.05
C PHE A 140 -4.19 5.91 18.76
N LEU A 141 -3.64 7.06 18.36
CA LEU A 141 -3.90 8.34 19.01
C LEU A 141 -4.97 9.18 18.30
N ASP A 142 -5.00 9.12 16.97
CA ASP A 142 -5.78 9.98 16.06
C ASP A 142 -6.50 9.16 14.97
N THR A 143 -6.38 7.83 15.02
CA THR A 143 -7.05 6.88 14.12
C THR A 143 -7.53 5.67 14.90
N THR A 144 -8.17 4.73 14.22
CA THR A 144 -8.58 3.43 14.80
C THR A 144 -7.91 2.30 14.02
N PRO A 145 -7.79 1.08 14.57
CA PRO A 145 -7.29 -0.07 13.81
C PRO A 145 -8.06 -0.27 12.50
N GLU A 146 -9.39 -0.11 12.53
CA GLU A 146 -10.26 -0.27 11.37
C GLU A 146 -10.03 0.81 10.31
N THR A 147 -9.94 2.08 10.74
CA THR A 147 -9.66 3.21 9.84
C THR A 147 -8.27 3.07 9.22
N PHE A 148 -7.24 2.77 10.03
CA PHE A 148 -5.88 2.55 9.57
C PHE A 148 -5.81 1.43 8.51
N LEU A 149 -6.41 0.27 8.79
CA LEU A 149 -6.40 -0.86 7.86
C LEU A 149 -7.18 -0.55 6.58
N GLY A 150 -8.34 0.10 6.69
CA GLY A 150 -9.14 0.51 5.53
C GLY A 150 -8.39 1.48 4.63
N GLN A 151 -7.74 2.49 5.23
CA GLN A 151 -6.91 3.44 4.52
C GLN A 151 -5.68 2.78 3.89
N PHE A 152 -4.98 1.90 4.62
CA PHE A 152 -3.83 1.15 4.12
C PHE A 152 -4.20 0.31 2.89
N VAL A 153 -5.32 -0.43 2.94
CA VAL A 153 -5.85 -1.19 1.80
C VAL A 153 -6.19 -0.27 0.64
N GLY A 154 -6.87 0.86 0.89
CA GLY A 154 -7.21 1.84 -0.14
C GLY A 154 -5.98 2.37 -0.88
N VAL A 155 -4.95 2.78 -0.14
CA VAL A 155 -3.67 3.23 -0.71
C VAL A 155 -2.99 2.11 -1.48
N ALA A 156 -2.99 0.88 -0.95
CA ALA A 156 -2.37 -0.26 -1.61
C ALA A 156 -3.02 -0.59 -2.96
N LEU A 157 -4.34 -0.56 -3.04
CA LEU A 157 -5.06 -0.80 -4.29
C LEU A 157 -4.86 0.34 -5.29
N LEU A 158 -4.92 1.59 -4.84
CA LEU A 158 -4.65 2.75 -5.70
C LEU A 158 -3.24 2.71 -6.28
N LYS A 159 -2.24 2.40 -5.44
CA LYS A 159 -0.86 2.27 -5.88
C LYS A 159 -0.69 1.13 -6.88
N GLY A 160 -1.33 -0.02 -6.64
CA GLY A 160 -1.30 -1.14 -7.57
C GLY A 160 -1.93 -0.81 -8.94
N HIS A 161 -3.03 -0.05 -8.95
CA HIS A 161 -3.63 0.49 -10.19
C HIS A 161 -2.66 1.40 -10.95
N LEU A 162 -2.06 2.37 -10.27
CA LEU A 162 -1.13 3.33 -10.90
C LEU A 162 0.22 2.69 -11.30
N GLN A 163 0.59 1.56 -10.69
CA GLN A 163 1.71 0.74 -11.14
C GLN A 163 1.44 0.06 -12.49
N GLY A 164 0.19 -0.09 -12.93
CA GLY A 164 -0.16 -0.65 -14.24
C GLY A 164 -0.01 -2.18 -14.38
N ASN A 165 0.84 -2.81 -13.56
CA ASN A 165 1.21 -4.22 -13.72
C ASN A 165 0.53 -5.21 -12.75
N LYS A 166 -0.57 -4.82 -12.11
CA LYS A 166 -1.25 -5.65 -11.09
C LYS A 166 -2.45 -6.44 -11.59
N GLY A 167 -2.80 -6.33 -12.86
CA GLY A 167 -3.84 -7.16 -13.49
C GLY A 167 -5.28 -6.71 -13.23
N TYR A 168 -5.49 -5.60 -12.53
CA TYR A 168 -6.77 -4.91 -12.36
C TYR A 168 -6.61 -3.42 -12.67
N GLN A 169 -7.73 -2.76 -12.98
CA GLN A 169 -7.79 -1.31 -13.21
C GLN A 169 -9.12 -0.74 -12.70
N PHE A 170 -9.07 0.39 -12.01
CA PHE A 170 -10.27 1.16 -11.67
C PHE A 170 -10.75 1.92 -12.92
N ALA A 171 -11.99 1.67 -13.33
CA ALA A 171 -12.56 2.27 -14.54
C ALA A 171 -12.63 3.82 -14.49
N CYS A 172 -12.79 4.39 -13.30
CA CYS A 172 -12.91 5.83 -13.10
C CYS A 172 -11.57 6.56 -12.90
N LEU A 173 -10.43 5.85 -12.96
CA LEU A 173 -9.12 6.44 -12.69
C LEU A 173 -8.22 6.45 -13.94
N PRO A 174 -7.29 7.42 -14.06
CA PRO A 174 -6.33 7.46 -15.16
C PRO A 174 -5.49 6.18 -15.25
N ARG A 175 -5.15 5.77 -16.47
CA ARG A 175 -4.30 4.60 -16.72
C ARG A 175 -2.87 5.04 -17.01
N PHE A 176 -1.93 4.24 -16.51
CA PHE A 176 -0.53 4.32 -16.88
C PHE A 176 -0.12 2.94 -17.34
N ASP A 177 -0.23 2.69 -18.63
CA ASP A 177 0.21 1.43 -19.21
C ASP A 177 1.73 1.43 -19.30
N ASP A 178 2.36 0.26 -19.13
CA ASP A 178 3.81 0.05 -19.27
C ASP A 178 4.31 0.29 -20.73
N SER A 179 3.46 0.81 -21.62
CA SER A 179 3.67 1.02 -23.06
C SER A 179 4.32 2.37 -23.41
N PHE A 180 5.08 2.98 -22.49
CA PHE A 180 5.83 4.21 -22.75
C PHE A 180 7.33 3.98 -22.71
#